data_AF-A0A2X1IXW3-F1
#
_entry.id   AF-A0A2X1IXW3-F1
#
_cell.length_a   1.000
_cell.length_b   1.000
_cell.length_c   1.000
_cell.angle_alpha   90.00
_cell.angle_beta   90.00
_cell.angle_gamma   90.00
#
_symmetry.space_group_name_H-M   'P 1'
#
loop_
_entity.id
_entity.type
_entity.pdbx_description
1 polymer ?
#
loop_
_entity_poly.entity_id
_entity_poly.type
_entity_poly.pdbx_seq_one_letter_code
_entity_poly.pdbx_strand_id
1 'polypeptide(L)'
;MQYKDENGVNEPSRRRLLKVIGALALAGSCPVAHAQKTQSAPGTLSPDARNEKQPFYGEHQAGILTPQQAAMMLVAFDVLASDKSRS
;
A
#
# COMPACT_ATOMS: atom_id res chain seq x y z
N MET A 1 41.27 -16.62 -33.45
CA MET A 1 39.81 -16.40 -33.48
C MET A 1 39.49 -15.29 -32.49
N GLN A 2 39.09 -14.13 -33.00
CA GLN A 2 38.78 -12.93 -32.20
C GLN A 2 37.27 -12.93 -31.90
N TYR A 3 36.89 -12.85 -30.62
CA TYR A 3 35.49 -12.69 -30.25
C TYR A 3 35.16 -11.19 -30.31
N LYS A 4 34.28 -10.82 -31.23
CA LYS A 4 33.82 -9.43 -31.39
C LYS A 4 32.53 -9.30 -30.60
N ASP A 5 32.61 -8.69 -29.42
CA ASP A 5 31.44 -8.33 -28.63
C ASP A 5 30.89 -7.01 -29.19
N GLU A 6 29.96 -7.14 -30.13
CA GLU A 6 29.38 -6.06 -30.90
C GLU A 6 27.97 -5.74 -30.43
N ASN A 7 27.79 -5.47 -29.14
CA ASN A 7 26.54 -4.90 -28.60
C ASN A 7 26.80 -3.94 -27.43
N GLY A 8 27.67 -2.96 -27.65
CA GLY A 8 27.80 -1.79 -26.78
C GLY A 8 26.54 -0.92 -26.86
N VAL A 9 25.45 -1.36 -26.21
CA VAL A 9 24.29 -0.51 -25.95
C VAL A 9 24.79 0.65 -25.10
N ASN A 10 24.92 1.83 -25.72
CA ASN A 10 25.25 3.06 -25.04
C ASN A 10 24.07 3.41 -24.12
N GLU A 11 24.07 2.92 -22.88
CA GLU A 11 23.09 3.31 -21.88
C GLU A 11 23.17 4.83 -21.70
N PRO A 12 22.14 5.59 -22.08
CA PRO A 12 22.14 7.02 -21.81
C PRO A 12 22.11 7.18 -20.30
N SER A 13 23.16 7.74 -19.71
CA SER A 13 23.24 7.91 -18.27
C SER A 13 21.96 8.59 -17.77
N ARG A 14 21.33 8.02 -16.73
CA ARG A 14 20.07 8.53 -16.13
C ARG A 14 20.09 10.06 -15.92
N ARG A 15 21.27 10.63 -15.65
CA ARG A 15 21.50 12.07 -15.50
C ARG A 15 21.21 12.89 -16.76
N ARG A 16 21.45 12.35 -17.95
CA ARG A 16 21.18 13.06 -19.22
C ARG A 16 19.70 13.06 -19.57
N LEU A 17 18.99 11.96 -19.27
CA LEU A 17 17.54 11.88 -19.39
C LEU A 17 16.83 12.89 -18.46
N LEU A 18 17.27 12.98 -17.20
CA LEU A 18 16.75 13.95 -16.22
C LEU A 18 16.99 15.41 -16.65
N LYS A 19 18.12 15.70 -17.32
CA LYS A 19 18.41 17.05 -17.83
C LYS A 19 17.50 17.46 -18.99
N VAL A 20 17.09 16.53 -19.85
CA VAL A 20 16.20 16.83 -20.98
C VAL A 20 14.77 17.09 -20.50
N ILE A 21 14.29 16.37 -19.49
CA ILE A 21 12.97 16.61 -18.90
C ILE A 21 12.91 17.98 -18.18
N GLY A 22 13.98 18.38 -17.49
CA GLY A 22 14.01 19.66 -16.78
C GLY A 22 13.99 20.90 -17.67
N ALA A 23 14.47 20.82 -18.91
CA ALA A 23 14.48 21.94 -19.85
C ALA A 23 13.12 22.18 -20.54
N LEU A 24 12.24 21.17 -20.56
CA LEU A 24 10.87 21.28 -21.10
C LEU A 24 9.86 21.72 -20.01
N ALA A 25 10.29 22.38 -18.94
CA ALA A 25 9.43 22.85 -17.87
C ALA A 25 9.22 24.39 -17.86
N LEU A 26 9.79 25.12 -18.82
CA LEU A 26 9.71 26.58 -18.88
C LEU A 26 8.69 27.13 -19.91
N ALA A 27 7.95 26.29 -20.62
CA ALA A 27 7.00 26.72 -21.65
C ALA A 27 5.62 26.05 -21.57
N GLY A 28 5.22 25.55 -20.40
CA GLY A 28 3.92 24.92 -20.23
C GLY A 28 3.33 25.23 -18.87
N SER A 29 2.29 26.07 -18.85
CA SER A 29 1.34 26.17 -17.76
C SER A 29 0.67 24.81 -17.54
N CYS A 30 1.30 23.92 -16.78
CA CYS A 30 0.67 22.71 -16.28
C CYS A 30 0.09 23.05 -14.90
N PRO A 31 -1.24 23.02 -14.72
CA PRO A 31 -1.79 23.02 -13.37
C PRO A 31 -1.19 21.84 -12.64
N VAL A 32 -0.56 22.10 -11.50
CA VAL A 32 -0.16 21.07 -10.56
C VAL A 32 -1.45 20.41 -10.11
N ALA A 33 -1.85 19.35 -10.81
CA ALA A 33 -2.85 18.42 -10.34
C ALA A 33 -2.29 17.91 -9.01
N HIS A 34 -2.88 18.39 -7.92
CA HIS A 34 -2.62 17.86 -6.60
C HIS A 34 -2.81 16.35 -6.73
N ALA A 35 -1.73 15.60 -6.55
CA ALA A 35 -1.78 14.16 -6.49
C ALA A 35 -2.72 13.80 -5.34
N GLN A 36 -3.99 13.59 -5.67
CA GLN A 36 -5.01 13.21 -4.74
C GLN A 36 -4.57 11.84 -4.24
N LYS A 37 -3.98 11.80 -3.04
CA LYS A 37 -3.48 10.57 -2.44
C LYS A 37 -4.61 9.56 -2.50
N THR A 38 -4.49 8.55 -3.37
CA THR A 38 -5.50 7.53 -3.55
C THR A 38 -5.61 6.77 -2.22
N GLN A 39 -6.53 7.19 -1.37
CA GLN A 39 -6.84 6.49 -0.14
C GLN A 39 -7.44 5.15 -0.56
N SER A 40 -6.62 4.11 -0.44
CA SER A 40 -7.03 2.75 -0.77
C SER A 40 -7.87 2.19 0.37
N ALA A 41 -8.96 1.50 0.04
CA ALA A 41 -9.74 0.77 1.04
C ALA A 41 -8.89 -0.35 1.69
N PRO A 42 -9.06 -0.65 2.99
CA PRO A 42 -10.04 -0.07 3.94
C PRO A 42 -9.54 1.21 4.66
N GLY A 43 -8.37 1.74 4.30
CA GLY A 43 -7.72 2.82 5.03
C GLY A 43 -6.97 2.32 6.28
N THR A 44 -6.47 3.23 7.10
CA THR A 44 -5.66 2.92 8.29
C THR A 44 -6.09 3.77 9.49
N LEU A 45 -6.06 3.21 10.69
CA LEU A 45 -6.21 3.98 11.93
C LEU A 45 -4.87 4.57 12.40
N SER A 46 -4.94 5.75 13.03
CA SER A 46 -3.76 6.33 13.68
C SER A 46 -3.37 5.50 14.91
N PRO A 47 -2.08 5.20 15.12
CA PRO A 47 -1.62 4.51 16.33
C PRO A 47 -1.95 5.25 17.64
N ASP A 48 -2.13 6.57 17.60
CA ASP A 48 -2.38 7.41 18.78
C ASP A 48 -3.87 7.56 19.13
N ALA A 49 -4.77 6.92 18.36
CA ALA A 49 -6.22 6.99 18.54
C ALA A 49 -6.74 6.15 19.74
N ARG A 50 -6.14 6.35 20.92
CA ARG A 50 -6.37 5.51 22.12
C ARG A 50 -7.82 5.45 22.60
N ASN A 51 -8.58 6.53 22.43
CA ASN A 51 -9.97 6.63 22.86
C ASN A 51 -10.96 6.32 21.74
N GLU A 52 -10.48 6.04 20.52
CA GLU A 52 -11.33 5.62 19.41
C GLU A 52 -11.84 4.20 19.66
N LYS A 53 -13.13 3.97 19.41
CA LYS A 53 -13.80 2.69 19.65
C LYS A 53 -14.43 2.21 18.36
N GLN A 54 -14.32 0.91 18.09
CA GLN A 54 -15.03 0.25 17.01
C GLN A 54 -16.23 -0.51 17.59
N PRO A 55 -17.40 -0.47 16.94
CA PRO A 55 -18.58 -1.16 17.44
C PRO A 55 -18.35 -2.67 17.42
N PHE A 56 -18.62 -3.33 18.55
CA PHE A 56 -18.49 -4.78 18.66
C PHE A 56 -19.70 -5.53 18.07
N TYR A 57 -20.90 -4.95 18.19
CA TYR A 57 -22.14 -5.53 17.69
C TYR A 57 -22.57 -4.84 16.39
N GLY A 58 -23.18 -5.62 15.51
CA GLY A 58 -23.72 -5.16 14.22
C GLY A 58 -24.07 -6.34 13.34
N GLU A 59 -24.52 -6.05 12.11
CA GLU A 59 -24.77 -7.09 11.09
C GLU A 59 -23.49 -7.80 10.65
N HIS A 60 -22.37 -7.06 10.60
CA HIS A 60 -21.06 -7.56 10.21
C HIS A 60 -20.04 -7.38 11.34
N GLN A 61 -19.09 -8.30 11.43
CA GLN A 61 -18.05 -8.26 12.45
C GLN A 61 -17.06 -7.14 12.17
N ALA A 62 -16.61 -6.47 13.23
CA ALA A 62 -15.44 -5.59 13.17
C ALA A 62 -14.19 -6.38 12.74
N GLY A 63 -13.24 -5.68 12.11
CA GLY A 63 -12.01 -6.28 11.58
C GLY A 63 -12.10 -6.74 10.12
N ILE A 64 -13.29 -6.74 9.49
CA ILE A 64 -13.44 -7.04 8.05
C ILE A 64 -13.27 -5.77 7.22
N LEU A 65 -14.15 -4.78 7.42
CA LEU A 65 -14.12 -3.48 6.74
C LEU A 65 -13.57 -2.36 7.62
N THR A 66 -13.23 -2.68 8.88
CA THR A 66 -12.58 -1.74 9.79
C THR A 66 -11.25 -1.25 9.19
N PRO A 67 -10.92 0.04 9.25
CA PRO A 67 -9.62 0.53 8.79
C PRO A 67 -8.49 -0.20 9.53
N GLN A 68 -7.40 -0.48 8.81
CA GLN A 68 -6.31 -1.31 9.31
C GLN A 68 -5.66 -0.67 10.55
N GLN A 69 -5.59 -1.42 11.65
CA GLN A 69 -4.93 -1.01 12.88
C GLN A 69 -3.41 -1.18 12.81
N ALA A 70 -2.68 -0.51 13.70
CA ALA A 70 -1.21 -0.56 13.75
C ALA A 70 -0.64 -1.94 14.16
N ALA A 71 -1.44 -2.81 14.77
CA ALA A 71 -1.05 -4.14 15.22
C ALA A 71 -2.16 -5.16 15.00
N MET A 72 -1.77 -6.41 14.76
CA MET A 72 -2.68 -7.55 14.52
C MET A 72 -2.10 -8.81 15.14
N MET A 73 -2.96 -9.71 15.59
CA MET A 73 -2.61 -11.07 16.03
C MET A 73 -3.54 -12.07 15.34
N LEU A 74 -2.97 -13.10 14.72
CA LEU A 74 -3.71 -14.20 14.10
C LEU A 74 -3.46 -15.47 14.91
N VAL A 75 -4.53 -16.16 15.32
CA VAL A 75 -4.47 -17.37 16.16
C VAL A 75 -5.48 -18.39 15.63
N ALA A 76 -5.11 -19.67 15.62
CA ALA A 76 -5.98 -20.79 15.30
C ALA A 76 -6.17 -21.69 16.53
N PHE A 77 -7.35 -22.28 16.68
CA PHE A 77 -7.70 -23.15 17.81
C PHE A 77 -8.31 -24.45 17.29
N ASP A 78 -7.91 -25.56 17.90
CA ASP A 78 -8.61 -26.84 17.75
C ASP A 78 -9.83 -26.86 18.68
N VAL A 79 -10.97 -27.29 18.15
CA VAL A 79 -12.20 -27.44 18.94
C VAL A 79 -12.13 -28.74 19.72
N LEU A 80 -12.05 -28.64 21.05
CA LEU A 80 -11.97 -29.81 21.94
C LEU A 80 -13.34 -30.32 22.41
N ALA A 81 -14.42 -29.60 22.08
CA ALA A 81 -15.77 -30.01 22.45
C ALA A 81 -16.12 -31.34 21.77
N SER A 82 -16.51 -32.33 22.57
CA SER A 82 -16.82 -33.68 22.09
C SER A 82 -18.26 -33.80 21.58
N ASP A 83 -19.16 -32.94 22.06
CA ASP A 83 -20.55 -32.92 21.70
C ASP A 83 -21.10 -31.48 21.63
N LYS A 84 -22.26 -31.35 20.98
CA LYS A 84 -22.98 -30.07 20.82
C LYS A 84 -24.05 -29.86 21.89
N SER A 85 -24.52 -30.94 22.53
CA SER A 85 -25.54 -30.88 23.58
C SER A 85 -25.01 -30.08 24.76
N ARG A 86 -25.50 -28.85 24.90
CA ARG A 86 -25.23 -28.05 26.08
C ARG A 86 -25.98 -28.61 27.29
N SER A 87 -25.29 -28.62 28.43
CA SER A 87 -25.88 -28.55 29.77
C SER A 87 -26.77 -27.32 29.93
#